data_AF-A0A9P1D7I3-F1
#
_entry.id   AF-A0A9P1D7I3-F1
#
_cell.length_a   1.000
_cell.length_b   1.000
_cell.length_c   1.000
_cell.angle_alpha   90.00
_cell.angle_beta   90.00
_cell.angle_gamma   90.00
#
_symmetry.space_group_name_H-M   'P 1'
#
loop_
_entity.id
_entity.type
_entity.pdbx_description
1 polymer ?
#
loop_
_entity_poly.entity_id
_entity_poly.type
_entity_poly.pdbx_seq_one_letter_code
_entity_poly.pdbx_strand_id
1 'polypeptide(L)'
;MDAFRPHVIVGASKGGVYIIGLWRRGYWRGPTVLINAHPTCRQLPQESNVAIAVGSNDEVYPISRHDLEAILNTGGMNKTFLYFTCDSGRLPSGQISRQGDTHNQESLLHHDVLPRLIDSVLCPEGPEMHFIRTWKERLSIERNNAELWLGFSPEQIMRLWSTNGHGQHLFDVHPGTEEYRMVSACFKALPMEQQAYILSPPETWYPVRALRIQRVENGPQGDASWKPYYKSLVRSLEDQGVEFEAGTHTCWAFHGCNNEALECFDGGVLN
;
A
#
# COMPACT_ATOMS: atom_id res chain seq x y z
N MET A 1 1.68 -26.31 -36.34
CA MET A 1 1.60 -24.89 -35.93
C MET A 1 1.52 -24.90 -34.43
N ASP A 2 2.52 -24.34 -33.75
CA ASP A 2 2.41 -24.08 -32.33
C ASP A 2 1.31 -23.04 -32.13
N ALA A 3 0.23 -23.43 -31.44
CA ALA A 3 -0.85 -22.50 -31.15
C ALA A 3 -0.30 -21.36 -30.29
N PHE A 4 -0.68 -20.12 -30.59
CA PHE A 4 -0.36 -18.97 -29.75
C PHE A 4 -0.98 -19.17 -28.35
N ARG A 5 -0.14 -19.27 -27.32
CA ARG A 5 -0.53 -19.55 -25.93
C ARG A 5 0.06 -18.47 -25.02
N PRO A 6 -0.57 -17.28 -24.97
CA PRO A 6 -0.10 -16.22 -24.10
C PRO A 6 -0.25 -16.63 -22.63
N HIS A 7 0.67 -16.19 -21.78
CA HIS A 7 0.56 -16.37 -20.32
C HIS A 7 -0.35 -15.32 -19.68
N VAL A 8 -0.41 -14.12 -20.27
CA VAL A 8 -1.25 -12.99 -19.84
C VAL A 8 -1.89 -12.35 -21.06
N ILE A 9 -3.12 -11.89 -20.92
CA ILE A 9 -3.72 -10.95 -21.88
C ILE A 9 -3.88 -9.59 -21.21
N VAL A 10 -3.30 -8.56 -21.83
CA VAL A 10 -3.48 -7.17 -21.43
C VAL A 10 -4.44 -6.51 -22.43
N GLY A 11 -5.47 -5.83 -21.91
CA GLY A 11 -6.41 -5.07 -22.73
C GLY A 11 -6.55 -3.66 -22.21
N ALA A 12 -6.28 -2.69 -23.08
CA ALA A 12 -6.52 -1.28 -22.80
C ALA A 12 -7.79 -0.79 -23.50
N SER A 13 -8.63 -0.07 -22.77
CA SER A 13 -9.80 0.62 -23.30
C SER A 13 -10.72 -0.32 -24.11
N LYS A 14 -10.94 -0.03 -25.41
CA LYS A 14 -11.72 -0.89 -26.34
C LYS A 14 -11.22 -2.34 -26.41
N GLY A 15 -9.94 -2.59 -26.13
CA GLY A 15 -9.36 -3.94 -26.02
C GLY A 15 -10.10 -4.82 -25.01
N GLY A 16 -10.63 -4.22 -23.94
CA GLY A 16 -11.39 -4.92 -22.90
C GLY A 16 -12.64 -5.63 -23.44
N VAL A 17 -13.31 -5.09 -24.47
CA VAL A 17 -14.49 -5.74 -25.09
C VAL A 17 -14.15 -7.12 -25.63
N TYR A 18 -12.99 -7.24 -26.29
CA TYR A 18 -12.56 -8.51 -26.88
C TYR A 18 -12.23 -9.53 -25.79
N ILE A 19 -11.56 -9.11 -24.73
CA ILE A 19 -11.23 -9.98 -23.58
C ILE A 19 -12.51 -10.50 -22.92
N ILE A 20 -13.50 -9.64 -22.68
CA ILE A 20 -14.80 -10.05 -22.15
C ILE A 20 -15.46 -11.07 -23.09
N GLY A 21 -15.37 -10.86 -24.41
CA GLY A 21 -15.83 -11.82 -25.41
C GLY A 21 -15.13 -13.19 -25.30
N LEU A 22 -13.81 -13.19 -25.10
CA LEU A 22 -13.02 -14.41 -24.88
C LEU A 22 -13.43 -15.13 -23.59
N TRP A 23 -13.65 -14.40 -22.50
CA TRP A 23 -14.17 -14.97 -21.25
C TRP A 23 -15.55 -15.57 -21.44
N ARG A 24 -16.50 -14.86 -22.04
CA ARG A 24 -17.87 -15.36 -22.24
C ARG A 24 -17.93 -16.62 -23.10
N ARG A 25 -17.02 -16.74 -24.08
CA ARG A 25 -16.91 -17.92 -24.96
C ARG A 25 -16.05 -19.05 -24.36
N GLY A 26 -15.40 -18.82 -23.23
CA GLY A 26 -14.48 -19.79 -22.62
C GLY A 26 -13.17 -19.98 -23.37
N TYR A 27 -12.82 -19.06 -24.28
CA TYR A 27 -11.56 -19.10 -25.05
C TYR A 27 -10.38 -18.58 -24.23
N TRP A 28 -10.63 -17.86 -23.14
CA TRP A 28 -9.62 -17.42 -22.21
C TRP A 28 -10.13 -17.58 -20.77
N ARG A 29 -9.26 -18.10 -19.91
CA ARG A 29 -9.45 -18.26 -18.45
C ARG A 29 -8.16 -17.94 -17.68
N GLY A 30 -7.16 -17.39 -18.37
CA GLY A 30 -5.86 -17.11 -17.78
C GLY A 30 -5.79 -15.69 -17.20
N PRO A 31 -4.61 -15.32 -16.67
CA PRO A 31 -4.29 -14.00 -16.13
C PRO A 31 -4.62 -12.83 -17.06
N THR A 32 -5.21 -11.76 -16.51
CA THR A 32 -5.59 -10.59 -17.30
C THR A 32 -5.31 -9.28 -16.61
N VAL A 33 -4.77 -8.32 -17.35
CA VAL A 33 -4.72 -6.90 -16.93
C VAL A 33 -5.67 -6.09 -17.80
N LEU A 34 -6.58 -5.35 -17.18
CA LEU A 34 -7.47 -4.40 -17.85
C LEU A 34 -7.06 -2.98 -17.50
N ILE A 35 -6.66 -2.19 -18.50
CA ILE A 35 -6.39 -0.75 -18.36
C ILE A 35 -7.62 0.00 -18.87
N ASN A 36 -8.27 0.79 -18.01
CA ASN A 36 -9.58 1.40 -18.27
C ASN A 36 -10.60 0.36 -18.74
N ALA A 37 -10.99 -0.52 -17.81
CA ALA A 37 -11.93 -1.61 -18.11
C ALA A 37 -13.16 -1.07 -18.86
N HIS A 38 -13.43 -1.64 -20.04
CA HIS A 38 -14.53 -1.19 -20.88
C HIS A 38 -15.87 -1.27 -20.11
N PRO A 39 -16.82 -0.33 -20.28
CA PRO A 39 -18.08 -0.31 -19.54
C PRO A 39 -18.96 -1.57 -19.69
N THR A 40 -18.69 -2.44 -20.65
CA THR A 40 -19.38 -3.75 -20.76
C THR A 40 -18.84 -4.80 -19.79
N CYS A 41 -17.71 -4.53 -19.13
CA CYS A 41 -17.16 -5.35 -18.05
C CYS A 41 -18.05 -5.18 -16.82
N ARG A 42 -18.91 -6.16 -16.58
CA ARG A 42 -19.81 -6.18 -15.41
C ARG A 42 -19.48 -7.29 -14.43
N GLN A 43 -18.67 -8.26 -14.87
CA GLN A 43 -18.29 -9.43 -14.10
C GLN A 43 -16.88 -9.88 -14.49
N LEU A 44 -16.13 -10.37 -13.51
CA LEU A 44 -14.82 -10.98 -13.68
C LEU A 44 -14.92 -12.51 -13.59
N PRO A 45 -14.05 -13.26 -14.29
CA PRO A 45 -13.96 -14.70 -14.13
C PRO A 45 -13.51 -15.09 -12.70
N GLN A 46 -14.20 -16.06 -12.10
CA GLN A 46 -13.90 -16.54 -10.74
C GLN A 46 -12.54 -17.24 -10.63
N GLU A 47 -12.12 -17.96 -11.68
CA GLU A 47 -10.90 -18.79 -11.62
C GLU A 47 -9.62 -18.04 -12.00
N SER A 48 -9.73 -16.85 -12.60
CA SER A 48 -8.60 -16.14 -13.19
C SER A 48 -8.12 -15.00 -12.32
N ASN A 49 -6.80 -14.80 -12.29
CA ASN A 49 -6.23 -13.60 -11.71
C ASN A 49 -6.47 -12.40 -12.63
N VAL A 50 -7.06 -11.33 -12.10
CA VAL A 50 -7.39 -10.12 -12.86
C VAL A 50 -6.95 -8.87 -12.11
N ALA A 51 -6.17 -8.02 -12.76
CA ALA A 51 -5.90 -6.67 -12.28
C ALA A 51 -6.64 -5.65 -13.15
N ILE A 52 -7.27 -4.67 -12.51
CA ILE A 52 -7.89 -3.52 -13.17
C ILE A 52 -7.10 -2.27 -12.79
N ALA A 53 -6.63 -1.52 -13.79
CA ALA A 53 -5.99 -0.22 -13.61
C ALA A 53 -6.92 0.88 -14.12
N VAL A 54 -7.23 1.88 -13.29
CA VAL A 54 -8.12 3.00 -13.64
C VAL A 54 -7.67 4.30 -12.96
N GLY A 55 -7.69 5.40 -13.70
CA GLY A 55 -7.53 6.75 -13.16
C GLY A 55 -8.85 7.38 -12.72
N SER A 56 -8.86 8.14 -11.62
CA SER A 56 -10.06 8.81 -11.14
C SER A 56 -10.58 9.90 -12.07
N ASN A 57 -9.72 10.38 -12.98
CA ASN A 57 -10.02 11.44 -13.93
C ASN A 57 -10.22 10.89 -15.36
N ASP A 58 -10.51 9.60 -15.53
CA ASP A 58 -10.83 9.00 -16.82
C ASP A 58 -12.09 9.66 -17.43
N GLU A 59 -11.87 10.39 -18.52
CA GLU A 59 -12.87 11.15 -19.25
C GLU A 59 -13.60 10.33 -20.32
N VAL A 60 -13.11 9.13 -20.66
CA VAL A 60 -13.65 8.27 -21.72
C VAL A 60 -14.56 7.19 -21.13
N TYR A 61 -14.12 6.52 -20.06
CA TYR A 61 -14.88 5.51 -19.34
C TYR A 61 -15.03 5.89 -17.85
N PRO A 62 -15.75 6.99 -17.56
CA PRO A 62 -15.93 7.45 -16.20
C PRO A 62 -16.65 6.38 -15.38
N ILE A 63 -16.05 6.01 -14.26
CA ILE A 63 -16.58 5.01 -13.33
C ILE A 63 -16.15 5.35 -11.91
N SER A 64 -17.05 5.20 -10.94
CA SER A 64 -16.71 5.43 -9.55
C SER A 64 -15.83 4.30 -9.00
N ARG A 65 -15.00 4.60 -7.99
CA ARG A 65 -14.27 3.56 -7.26
C ARG A 65 -15.22 2.50 -6.68
N HIS A 66 -16.39 2.93 -6.18
CA HIS A 66 -17.41 2.03 -5.65
C HIS A 66 -17.89 1.01 -6.69
N ASP A 67 -18.16 1.46 -7.92
CA ASP A 67 -18.60 0.57 -9.00
C ASP A 67 -17.47 -0.36 -9.47
N LEU A 68 -16.21 0.10 -9.44
CA LEU A 68 -15.06 -0.75 -9.70
C LEU A 68 -14.90 -1.86 -8.64
N GLU A 69 -15.03 -1.50 -7.37
CA GLU A 69 -15.04 -2.45 -6.24
C GLU A 69 -16.19 -3.46 -6.38
N ALA A 70 -17.37 -3.02 -6.82
CA ALA A 70 -18.49 -3.92 -7.13
C ALA A 70 -18.15 -4.91 -8.25
N ILE A 71 -17.42 -4.49 -9.30
CA ILE A 71 -16.94 -5.38 -10.36
C ILE A 71 -15.90 -6.37 -9.81
N LEU A 72 -14.96 -5.92 -8.99
CA LEU A 72 -13.92 -6.78 -8.41
C LEU A 72 -14.52 -7.89 -7.54
N ASN A 73 -15.55 -7.55 -6.76
CA ASN A 73 -16.29 -8.51 -5.91
C ASN A 73 -16.99 -9.63 -6.71
N THR A 74 -17.10 -9.52 -8.04
CA THR A 74 -17.62 -10.59 -8.89
C THR A 74 -16.56 -11.61 -9.32
N GLY A 75 -15.28 -11.35 -9.05
CA GLY A 75 -14.18 -12.28 -9.30
C GLY A 75 -13.96 -13.23 -8.14
N GLY A 76 -12.93 -14.08 -8.25
CA GLY A 76 -12.57 -15.01 -7.20
C GLY A 76 -11.87 -14.33 -6.02
N MET A 77 -12.03 -14.92 -4.83
CA MET A 77 -11.34 -14.48 -3.61
C MET A 77 -9.82 -14.49 -3.83
N ASN A 78 -9.13 -13.40 -3.46
CA ASN A 78 -7.69 -13.18 -3.67
C ASN A 78 -7.21 -13.24 -5.12
N LYS A 79 -8.11 -13.22 -6.10
CA LYS A 79 -7.75 -13.28 -7.53
C LYS A 79 -7.89 -11.93 -8.23
N THR A 80 -8.39 -10.90 -7.55
CA THR A 80 -8.65 -9.61 -8.17
C THR A 80 -7.89 -8.48 -7.49
N PHE A 81 -7.40 -7.51 -8.26
CA PHE A 81 -6.72 -6.34 -7.73
C PHE A 81 -7.13 -5.05 -8.45
N LEU A 82 -7.25 -3.96 -7.69
CA LEU A 82 -7.53 -2.63 -8.20
C LEU A 82 -6.31 -1.73 -8.05
N TYR A 83 -5.74 -1.33 -9.18
CA TYR A 83 -4.82 -0.21 -9.23
C TYR A 83 -5.61 1.07 -9.58
N PHE A 84 -6.01 1.83 -8.55
CA PHE A 84 -6.79 3.04 -8.72
C PHE A 84 -5.96 4.29 -8.39
N THR A 85 -5.80 5.20 -9.35
CA THR A 85 -5.07 6.45 -9.13
C THR A 85 -6.04 7.60 -8.89
N CYS A 86 -6.20 7.98 -7.62
CA CYS A 86 -7.06 9.09 -7.21
C CYS A 86 -6.32 10.39 -6.94
N ASP A 87 -7.06 11.49 -7.02
CA ASP A 87 -6.64 12.78 -6.47
C ASP A 87 -6.38 12.66 -4.94
N SER A 88 -5.42 13.43 -4.42
CA SER A 88 -5.09 13.49 -2.99
C SER A 88 -6.15 14.16 -2.10
N GLY A 89 -7.23 14.66 -2.70
CA GLY A 89 -8.08 15.69 -2.09
C GLY A 89 -7.41 17.07 -2.08
N ARG A 90 -8.15 18.09 -1.64
CA ARG A 90 -7.67 19.48 -1.54
C ARG A 90 -7.05 19.73 -0.17
N LEU A 91 -5.84 20.27 -0.18
CA LEU A 91 -5.20 20.82 1.01
C LEU A 91 -5.92 22.09 1.49
N PRO A 92 -5.67 22.57 2.73
CA PRO A 92 -6.20 23.84 3.21
C PRO A 92 -5.87 25.05 2.31
N SER A 93 -4.75 24.98 1.58
CA SER A 93 -4.35 25.98 0.57
C SER A 93 -5.20 25.96 -0.71
N GLY A 94 -6.10 24.98 -0.86
CA GLY A 94 -6.88 24.72 -2.07
C GLY A 94 -6.14 23.91 -3.15
N GLN A 95 -4.84 23.67 -2.97
CA GLN A 95 -4.00 22.87 -3.88
C GLN A 95 -4.31 21.37 -3.75
N ILE A 96 -4.19 20.64 -4.85
CA ILE A 96 -4.17 19.17 -4.88
C ILE A 96 -2.71 18.74 -4.94
N SER A 97 -2.26 17.90 -4.01
CA SER A 97 -0.86 17.44 -3.93
C SER A 97 -0.58 16.27 -4.85
N ARG A 98 -1.59 15.49 -5.24
CA ARG A 98 -1.48 14.45 -6.27
C ARG A 98 -2.73 14.46 -7.13
N GLN A 99 -2.56 14.51 -8.44
CA GLN A 99 -3.64 14.31 -9.40
C GLN A 99 -3.71 12.84 -9.79
N GLY A 100 -4.92 12.26 -9.81
CA GLY A 100 -5.18 10.93 -10.34
C GLY A 100 -5.06 10.91 -11.86
N ASP A 101 -4.84 9.74 -12.45
CA ASP A 101 -4.67 9.63 -13.90
C ASP A 101 -5.97 9.96 -14.64
N THR A 102 -5.81 10.38 -15.90
CA THR A 102 -6.88 10.46 -16.91
C THR A 102 -7.00 9.12 -17.66
N HIS A 103 -7.72 9.09 -18.78
CA HIS A 103 -7.78 7.87 -19.61
C HIS A 103 -6.39 7.40 -20.05
N ASN A 104 -5.45 8.31 -20.30
CA ASN A 104 -4.05 7.93 -20.51
C ASN A 104 -3.35 7.86 -19.15
N GLN A 105 -3.22 6.65 -18.60
CA GLN A 105 -2.63 6.45 -17.28
C GLN A 105 -1.11 6.60 -17.29
N GLU A 106 -0.64 7.79 -16.93
CA GLU A 106 0.78 8.09 -16.86
C GLU A 106 1.48 7.26 -15.77
N SER A 107 0.81 7.03 -14.64
CA SER A 107 1.34 6.24 -13.53
C SER A 107 1.79 4.83 -13.92
N LEU A 108 1.20 4.23 -14.96
CA LEU A 108 1.58 2.91 -15.48
C LEU A 108 2.99 2.89 -16.08
N LEU A 109 3.50 4.05 -16.51
CA LEU A 109 4.82 4.22 -17.11
C LEU A 109 5.91 4.48 -16.06
N HIS A 110 5.52 4.80 -14.84
CA HIS A 110 6.42 5.11 -13.74
C HIS A 110 6.60 3.89 -12.83
N HIS A 111 7.77 3.80 -12.19
CA HIS A 111 8.06 2.82 -11.13
C HIS A 111 7.77 1.35 -11.47
N ASP A 112 7.89 1.01 -12.76
CA ASP A 112 7.59 -0.31 -13.31
C ASP A 112 6.17 -0.80 -12.99
N VAL A 113 5.20 0.11 -12.83
CA VAL A 113 3.84 -0.25 -12.42
C VAL A 113 3.20 -1.23 -13.41
N LEU A 114 3.23 -0.96 -14.73
CA LEU A 114 2.64 -1.87 -15.71
C LEU A 114 3.31 -3.26 -15.71
N PRO A 115 4.65 -3.40 -15.80
CA PRO A 115 5.31 -4.68 -15.63
C PRO A 115 4.89 -5.41 -14.35
N ARG A 116 4.88 -4.72 -13.20
CA ARG A 116 4.50 -5.30 -11.91
C ARG A 116 3.04 -5.74 -11.85
N LEU A 117 2.12 -5.05 -12.53
CA LEU A 117 0.72 -5.48 -12.66
C LEU A 117 0.59 -6.73 -13.54
N ILE A 118 1.44 -6.89 -14.55
CA ILE A 118 1.48 -8.08 -15.39
C ILE A 118 2.02 -9.26 -14.58
N ASP A 119 3.12 -9.06 -13.86
CA ASP A 119 3.71 -10.08 -13.00
C ASP A 119 2.78 -10.47 -11.85
N SER A 120 2.01 -9.52 -11.31
CA SER A 120 1.09 -9.80 -10.22
C SER A 120 -0.04 -10.74 -10.63
N VAL A 121 -0.61 -10.59 -11.83
CA VAL A 121 -1.65 -11.51 -12.30
C VAL A 121 -1.10 -12.90 -12.65
N LEU A 122 0.20 -13.03 -12.92
CA LEU A 122 0.87 -14.32 -13.08
C LEU A 122 1.12 -15.03 -11.75
N CYS A 123 1.09 -14.29 -10.63
CA CYS A 123 1.48 -14.84 -9.34
C CYS A 123 0.38 -15.74 -8.74
N PRO A 124 0.69 -16.98 -8.28
CA PRO A 124 -0.30 -17.89 -7.72
C PRO A 124 -0.98 -17.39 -6.44
N GLU A 125 -0.28 -16.59 -5.64
CA GLU A 125 -0.76 -16.02 -4.38
C GLU A 125 -1.80 -14.90 -4.56
N GLY A 126 -1.96 -14.42 -5.80
CA GLY A 126 -2.91 -13.37 -6.15
C GLY A 126 -2.25 -12.03 -6.53
N PRO A 127 -2.94 -11.21 -7.35
CA PRO A 127 -2.38 -9.97 -7.87
C PRO A 127 -2.17 -8.88 -6.83
N GLU A 128 -3.02 -8.79 -5.80
CA GLU A 128 -2.84 -7.79 -4.74
C GLU A 128 -1.56 -8.09 -3.94
N MET A 129 -1.41 -9.35 -3.52
CA MET A 129 -0.30 -9.80 -2.69
C MET A 129 1.06 -9.57 -3.34
N HIS A 130 1.20 -9.99 -4.59
CA HIS A 130 2.43 -9.78 -5.33
C HIS A 130 2.74 -8.30 -5.54
N PHE A 131 1.71 -7.50 -5.86
CA PHE A 131 1.91 -6.08 -6.12
C PHE A 131 2.31 -5.29 -4.86
N ILE A 132 1.74 -5.62 -3.70
CA ILE A 132 2.11 -5.01 -2.41
C ILE A 132 3.54 -5.40 -2.01
N ARG A 133 3.92 -6.68 -2.16
CA ARG A 133 5.28 -7.15 -1.82
C ARG A 133 6.36 -6.36 -2.56
N THR A 134 6.11 -6.06 -3.84
CA THR A 134 7.06 -5.30 -4.66
C THR A 134 7.17 -3.82 -4.27
N TRP A 135 6.34 -3.28 -3.37
CA TRP A 135 6.55 -1.92 -2.83
C TRP A 135 7.80 -1.79 -1.98
N LYS A 136 8.16 -2.84 -1.23
CA LYS A 136 9.36 -2.85 -0.39
C LYS A 136 10.64 -2.71 -1.21
N GLU A 137 10.62 -3.24 -2.43
CA GLU A 137 11.72 -3.13 -3.40
C GLU A 137 11.93 -1.70 -3.91
N ARG A 138 10.97 -0.80 -3.66
CA ARG A 138 11.05 0.63 -4.02
C ARG A 138 11.52 1.50 -2.85
N LEU A 139 11.67 0.92 -1.66
CA LEU A 139 12.28 1.60 -0.52
C LEU A 139 13.80 1.58 -0.66
N SER A 140 14.46 2.67 -0.25
CA SER A 140 15.92 2.71 -0.24
C SER A 140 16.50 1.63 0.69
N ILE A 141 17.73 1.19 0.40
CA ILE A 141 18.43 0.17 1.21
C ILE A 141 18.54 0.62 2.67
N GLU A 142 18.79 1.91 2.89
CA GLU A 142 18.84 2.51 4.23
C GLU A 142 17.51 2.35 4.97
N ARG A 143 16.39 2.65 4.31
CA ARG A 143 15.05 2.48 4.87
C ARG A 143 14.77 1.02 5.20
N ASN A 144 15.04 0.13 4.26
CA ASN A 144 14.80 -1.31 4.43
C ASN A 144 15.59 -1.89 5.61
N ASN A 145 16.86 -1.52 5.76
CA ASN A 145 17.68 -1.96 6.89
C ASN A 145 17.18 -1.40 8.22
N ALA A 146 16.72 -0.14 8.24
CA ALA A 146 16.17 0.49 9.42
C ALA A 146 14.88 -0.17 9.89
N GLU A 147 13.93 -0.41 8.98
CA GLU A 147 12.67 -1.11 9.33
C GLU A 147 12.93 -2.54 9.80
N LEU A 148 13.84 -3.26 9.14
CA LEU A 148 14.20 -4.62 9.54
C LEU A 148 14.79 -4.66 10.95
N TRP A 149 15.66 -3.69 11.27
CA TRP A 149 16.21 -3.58 12.62
C TRP A 149 15.15 -3.16 13.64
N LEU A 150 14.23 -2.26 13.30
CA LEU A 150 13.17 -1.85 14.22
C LEU A 150 12.17 -2.99 14.49
N GLY A 151 11.94 -3.83 13.48
CA GLY A 151 10.98 -4.92 13.52
C GLY A 151 9.61 -4.51 12.98
N PHE A 152 8.81 -5.52 12.67
CA PHE A 152 7.49 -5.42 12.04
C PHE A 152 6.38 -6.03 12.87
N SER A 153 6.72 -6.64 14.02
CA SER A 153 5.77 -7.21 14.96
C SER A 153 5.73 -6.45 16.28
N PRO A 154 4.57 -6.44 16.95
CA PRO A 154 4.42 -6.24 18.39
C PRO A 154 5.63 -6.59 19.26
N GLU A 155 6.02 -7.86 19.26
CA GLU A 155 7.06 -8.41 20.15
C GLU A 155 8.44 -7.86 19.81
N GLN A 156 8.72 -7.68 18.51
CA GLN A 156 9.98 -7.10 18.05
C GLN A 156 10.13 -5.64 18.46
N ILE A 157 9.04 -4.87 18.46
CA ILE A 157 9.06 -3.47 18.91
C ILE A 157 9.19 -3.39 20.43
N MET A 158 8.48 -4.26 21.16
CA MET A 158 8.51 -4.29 22.63
C MET A 158 9.89 -4.61 23.21
N ARG A 159 10.80 -5.25 22.46
CA ARG A 159 12.19 -5.48 22.93
C ARG A 159 12.96 -4.18 23.19
N LEU A 160 12.50 -3.06 22.62
CA LEU A 160 13.09 -1.74 22.81
C LEU A 160 12.57 -1.06 24.08
N TRP A 161 11.52 -1.59 24.71
CA TRP A 161 10.88 -0.96 25.86
C TRP A 161 11.75 -1.10 27.11
N SER A 162 11.85 -0.02 27.89
CA SER A 162 12.61 0.00 29.14
C SER A 162 11.76 -0.32 30.37
N THR A 163 10.43 -0.14 30.28
CA THR A 163 9.52 -0.26 31.44
C THR A 163 8.54 -1.42 31.38
N ASN A 164 8.58 -2.22 30.31
CA ASN A 164 7.55 -3.20 29.97
C ASN A 164 6.13 -2.59 29.87
N GLY A 165 6.02 -1.26 29.67
CA GLY A 165 4.74 -0.58 29.43
C GLY A 165 4.01 -0.12 30.68
N HIS A 166 4.72 0.08 31.79
CA HIS A 166 4.15 0.58 33.04
C HIS A 166 4.68 1.98 33.39
N GLY A 167 3.79 2.88 33.77
CA GLY A 167 4.15 4.22 34.25
C GLY A 167 4.01 5.29 33.17
N GLN A 168 5.04 6.14 33.01
CA GLN A 168 5.08 7.15 31.95
C GLN A 168 4.98 6.48 30.58
N HIS A 169 4.36 7.13 29.59
CA HIS A 169 4.23 6.56 28.24
C HIS A 169 5.30 7.05 27.25
N LEU A 170 5.89 8.23 27.47
CA LEU A 170 6.88 8.80 26.57
C LEU A 170 8.29 8.70 27.13
N PHE A 171 9.20 8.07 26.38
CA PHE A 171 10.59 7.85 26.77
C PHE A 171 11.55 8.45 25.76
N ASP A 172 12.48 9.27 26.23
CA ASP A 172 13.52 9.83 25.37
C ASP A 172 14.45 8.75 24.84
N VAL A 173 14.57 8.71 23.52
CA VAL A 173 15.56 7.88 22.84
C VAL A 173 16.85 8.69 22.72
N HIS A 174 17.90 8.23 23.41
CA HIS A 174 19.16 8.96 23.46
C HIS A 174 19.84 8.99 22.07
N PRO A 175 20.34 10.15 21.57
CA PRO A 175 20.89 10.28 20.21
C PRO A 175 22.06 9.35 19.85
N GLY A 176 22.79 8.87 20.86
CA GLY A 176 23.90 7.92 20.70
C GLY A 176 23.48 6.45 20.59
N THR A 177 22.18 6.12 20.63
CA THR A 177 21.71 4.73 20.54
C THR A 177 21.42 4.30 19.11
N GLU A 178 21.48 2.99 18.90
CA GLU A 178 21.13 2.40 17.61
C GLU A 178 19.66 2.63 17.24
N GLU A 179 18.75 2.61 18.22
CA GLU A 179 17.34 2.92 18.02
C GLU A 179 17.14 4.33 17.45
N TYR A 180 17.83 5.34 18.02
CA TYR A 180 17.75 6.70 17.49
C TYR A 180 18.23 6.76 16.04
N ARG A 181 19.33 6.05 15.73
CA ARG A 181 19.89 5.96 14.38
C ARG A 181 18.89 5.32 13.41
N MET A 182 18.26 4.22 13.79
CA MET A 182 17.29 3.50 12.94
C MET A 182 16.02 4.30 12.72
N VAL A 183 15.42 4.88 13.77
CA VAL A 183 14.23 5.73 13.62
C VAL A 183 14.54 6.96 12.75
N SER A 184 15.70 7.59 12.97
CA SER A 184 16.12 8.73 12.14
C SER A 184 16.34 8.36 10.69
N ALA A 185 17.03 7.24 10.43
CA ALA A 185 17.25 6.72 9.08
C ALA A 185 15.92 6.40 8.39
N CYS A 186 15.02 5.71 9.11
CA CYS A 186 13.66 5.42 8.67
C CYS A 186 12.94 6.73 8.27
N PHE A 187 12.91 7.74 9.14
CA PHE A 187 12.22 9.01 8.90
C PHE A 187 12.80 9.84 7.75
N LYS A 188 14.13 9.84 7.59
CA LYS A 188 14.82 10.70 6.63
C LYS A 188 15.07 10.05 5.28
N ALA A 189 15.02 8.72 5.22
CA ALA A 189 15.30 8.00 3.99
C ALA A 189 14.33 8.44 2.89
N LEU A 190 14.90 8.97 1.81
CA LEU A 190 14.13 9.28 0.62
C LEU A 190 13.75 7.96 -0.09
N PRO A 191 12.57 7.91 -0.74
CA PRO A 191 12.25 6.81 -1.65
C PRO A 191 13.29 6.71 -2.78
N MET A 192 13.39 5.53 -3.40
CA MET A 192 14.29 5.35 -4.55
C MET A 192 13.88 6.22 -5.75
N GLU A 193 12.59 6.52 -5.85
CA GLU A 193 12.03 7.34 -6.91
C GLU A 193 11.46 8.66 -6.40
N GLN A 194 11.14 9.55 -7.33
CA GLN A 194 10.48 10.81 -7.01
C GLN A 194 9.10 10.57 -6.38
N GLN A 195 8.78 11.34 -5.33
CA GLN A 195 7.51 11.25 -4.64
C GLN A 195 6.34 11.68 -5.53
N ALA A 196 5.23 10.93 -5.48
CA ALA A 196 4.02 11.25 -6.23
C ALA A 196 3.23 12.44 -5.65
N TYR A 197 3.45 12.79 -4.37
CA TYR A 197 2.79 13.91 -3.70
C TYR A 197 3.68 15.15 -3.74
N ILE A 198 3.20 16.20 -4.38
CA ILE A 198 3.86 17.50 -4.51
C ILE A 198 3.48 18.37 -3.30
N LEU A 199 4.02 18.04 -2.13
CA LEU A 199 3.74 18.76 -0.88
C LEU A 199 4.80 19.83 -0.57
N SER A 200 6.08 19.52 -0.76
CA SER A 200 7.21 20.46 -0.67
C SER A 200 8.41 19.88 -1.43
N PRO A 201 9.31 20.71 -1.98
CA PRO A 201 10.53 20.22 -2.62
C PRO A 201 11.36 19.36 -1.65
N PRO A 202 11.96 18.24 -2.07
CA PRO A 202 12.77 17.38 -1.21
C PRO A 202 13.89 18.13 -0.47
N GLU A 203 14.43 19.20 -1.07
CA GLU A 203 15.46 20.06 -0.51
C GLU A 203 15.00 20.76 0.78
N THR A 204 13.69 20.94 0.97
CA THR A 204 13.10 21.51 2.19
C THR A 204 13.36 20.60 3.40
N TRP A 205 13.47 19.28 3.19
CA TRP A 205 13.68 18.30 4.25
C TRP A 205 15.15 18.04 4.56
N TYR A 206 16.06 18.35 3.63
CA TYR A 206 17.50 18.17 3.81
C TYR A 206 18.06 18.86 5.08
N PRO A 207 17.72 20.12 5.40
CA PRO A 207 18.21 20.77 6.63
C PRO A 207 17.44 20.34 7.89
N VAL A 208 16.37 19.54 7.77
CA VAL A 208 15.53 19.19 8.93
C VAL A 208 16.29 18.25 9.86
N ARG A 209 16.50 18.71 11.09
CA ARG A 209 17.10 17.93 12.17
C ARG A 209 16.02 17.44 13.12
N ALA A 210 16.02 16.14 13.40
CA ALA A 210 15.23 15.60 14.50
C ALA A 210 15.74 16.22 15.81
N LEU A 211 14.89 17.03 16.47
CA LEU A 211 15.25 17.66 17.74
C LEU A 211 15.17 16.66 18.89
N ARG A 212 14.17 15.78 18.84
CA ARG A 212 13.85 14.80 19.87
C ARG A 212 13.18 13.59 19.21
N ILE A 213 13.48 12.40 19.72
CA ILE A 213 12.76 11.17 19.39
C ILE A 213 12.29 10.59 20.71
N GLN A 214 10.99 10.36 20.83
CA GLN A 214 10.40 9.73 22.01
C GLN A 214 9.74 8.44 21.58
N ARG A 215 10.05 7.35 22.30
CA ARG A 215 9.36 6.08 22.17
C ARG A 215 8.10 6.12 23.02
N VAL A 216 7.00 5.60 22.46
CA VAL A 216 5.75 5.42 23.18
C VAL A 216 5.69 3.99 23.74
N GLU A 217 5.68 3.85 25.07
CA GLU A 217 5.47 2.58 25.78
C GLU A 217 4.12 2.62 26.50
N ASN A 218 3.05 2.25 25.80
CA ASN A 218 1.70 2.17 26.37
C ASN A 218 1.22 0.71 26.39
N GLY A 219 1.56 0.00 27.48
CA GLY A 219 1.22 -1.42 27.67
C GLY A 219 -0.29 -1.68 27.59
N PRO A 220 -1.14 -0.97 28.36
CA PRO A 220 -2.58 -1.14 28.32
C PRO A 220 -3.19 -0.94 26.93
N GLN A 221 -2.78 0.11 26.20
CA GLN A 221 -3.23 0.31 24.82
C GLN A 221 -2.75 -0.83 23.91
N GLY A 222 -1.56 -1.37 24.15
CA GLY A 222 -1.04 -2.50 23.39
C GLY A 222 -1.78 -3.79 23.56
N ASP A 223 -2.09 -4.14 24.80
CA ASP A 223 -2.86 -5.34 25.10
C ASP A 223 -4.33 -5.22 24.62
N ALA A 224 -4.89 -4.02 24.65
CA ALA A 224 -6.29 -3.78 24.26
C ALA A 224 -6.49 -3.51 22.76
N SER A 225 -5.48 -3.04 22.03
CA SER A 225 -5.65 -2.55 20.65
C SER A 225 -4.71 -3.20 19.65
N TRP A 226 -3.43 -2.83 19.64
CA TRP A 226 -2.56 -3.18 18.51
C TRP A 226 -2.10 -4.65 18.50
N LYS A 227 -1.97 -5.33 19.65
CA LYS A 227 -1.70 -6.79 19.67
C LYS A 227 -2.89 -7.61 19.16
N PRO A 228 -4.14 -7.39 19.62
CA PRO A 228 -5.31 -8.04 19.03
C PRO A 228 -5.45 -7.75 17.53
N TYR A 229 -5.23 -6.51 17.11
CA TYR A 229 -5.31 -6.13 15.70
C TYR A 229 -4.28 -6.88 14.85
N TYR A 230 -3.03 -6.94 15.30
CA TYR A 230 -1.98 -7.71 14.62
C TYR A 230 -2.35 -9.20 14.48
N LYS A 231 -2.82 -9.83 15.56
CA LYS A 231 -3.28 -11.25 15.52
C LYS A 231 -4.47 -11.44 14.59
N SER A 232 -5.41 -10.49 14.58
CA SER A 232 -6.56 -10.53 13.68
C SER A 232 -6.15 -10.39 12.22
N LEU A 233 -5.17 -9.52 11.92
CA LEU A 233 -4.61 -9.38 10.58
C LEU A 233 -3.97 -10.67 10.10
N VAL A 234 -3.08 -11.27 10.90
CA VAL A 234 -2.42 -12.55 10.59
C VAL A 234 -3.45 -13.62 10.30
N ARG A 235 -4.43 -13.81 11.20
CA ARG A 235 -5.49 -14.80 11.03
C ARG A 235 -6.33 -14.54 9.76
N SER A 236 -6.69 -13.29 9.49
CA SER A 236 -7.49 -12.93 8.32
C SER A 236 -6.79 -13.32 7.01
N LEU A 237 -5.46 -13.14 6.94
CA LEU A 237 -4.67 -13.55 5.78
C LEU A 237 -4.58 -15.07 5.66
N GLU A 238 -4.34 -15.77 6.77
CA GLU A 238 -4.27 -17.23 6.81
C GLU A 238 -5.62 -17.89 6.44
N ASP A 239 -6.74 -17.35 6.92
CA ASP A 239 -8.10 -17.79 6.57
C ASP A 239 -8.40 -17.62 5.06
N GLN A 240 -7.66 -16.71 4.41
CA GLN A 240 -7.69 -16.43 2.98
C GLN A 240 -6.68 -17.29 2.17
N GLY A 241 -5.89 -18.14 2.84
CA GLY A 241 -4.83 -18.94 2.23
C GLY A 241 -3.59 -18.13 1.85
N VAL A 242 -3.43 -16.93 2.42
CA VAL A 242 -2.28 -16.05 2.20
C VAL A 242 -1.32 -16.17 3.38
N GLU A 243 -0.04 -16.41 3.10
CA GLU A 243 1.00 -16.43 4.13
C GLU A 243 1.28 -15.01 4.64
N PHE A 244 1.29 -14.84 5.95
CA PHE A 244 1.66 -13.57 6.56
C PHE A 244 3.16 -13.29 6.36
N GLU A 245 3.45 -12.12 5.79
CA GLU A 245 4.81 -11.64 5.54
C GLU A 245 5.04 -10.27 6.21
N ALA A 246 5.95 -10.26 7.19
CA ALA A 246 6.41 -9.06 7.87
C ALA A 246 7.19 -8.13 6.92
N GLY A 247 6.90 -6.82 6.97
CA GLY A 247 7.44 -5.84 6.03
C GLY A 247 6.63 -5.68 4.74
N THR A 248 5.67 -6.57 4.49
CA THR A 248 4.69 -6.48 3.39
C THR A 248 3.31 -6.13 3.95
N HIS A 249 2.83 -6.88 4.95
CA HIS A 249 1.52 -6.64 5.58
C HIS A 249 1.57 -5.71 6.79
N THR A 250 2.75 -5.59 7.40
CA THR A 250 3.04 -4.61 8.45
C THR A 250 4.30 -3.86 8.08
N CYS A 251 4.26 -2.54 8.11
CA CYS A 251 5.37 -1.68 7.75
C CYS A 251 5.40 -0.45 8.67
N TRP A 252 6.50 0.31 8.61
CA TRP A 252 6.58 1.59 9.28
C TRP A 252 5.91 2.66 8.42
N ALA A 253 4.97 3.40 9.00
CA ALA A 253 4.32 4.53 8.35
C ALA A 253 4.49 5.80 9.20
N PHE A 254 4.43 6.96 8.56
CA PHE A 254 4.46 8.24 9.26
C PHE A 254 3.11 8.93 9.18
N HIS A 255 2.67 9.42 10.33
CA HIS A 255 1.43 10.16 10.47
C HIS A 255 1.73 11.51 11.12
N GLY A 256 1.52 12.59 10.37
CA GLY A 256 1.58 13.95 10.90
C GLY A 256 0.25 14.30 11.56
N CYS A 257 0.30 14.83 12.77
CA CYS A 257 -0.87 15.31 13.51
C CYS A 257 -0.59 16.69 14.15
N ASN A 258 -1.63 17.34 14.64
CA ASN A 258 -1.50 18.60 15.38
C ASN A 258 -1.05 18.34 16.83
N ASN A 259 -0.65 19.41 17.53
CA ASN A 259 -0.16 19.29 18.91
C ASN A 259 -1.23 18.77 19.89
N GLU A 260 -2.51 19.11 19.67
CA GLU A 260 -3.62 18.63 20.50
C GLU A 260 -3.73 17.10 20.48
N ALA A 261 -3.52 16.47 19.32
CA ALA A 261 -3.49 15.01 19.23
C ALA A 261 -2.30 14.39 19.99
N LEU A 262 -1.18 15.12 20.13
CA LEU A 262 -0.01 14.66 20.86
C LEU A 262 -0.20 14.72 22.39
N GLU A 263 -1.01 15.65 22.89
CA GLU A 263 -1.30 15.80 24.32
C GLU A 263 -2.04 14.57 24.90
N CYS A 264 -2.71 13.79 24.06
CA CYS A 264 -3.33 12.52 24.45
C CYS A 264 -2.31 11.48 24.95
N PHE A 265 -1.03 11.61 24.58
CA PHE A 265 0.03 10.67 25.00
C PHE A 265 0.69 11.06 26.32
N ASP A 266 0.58 12.33 26.74
CA ASP A 266 1.19 12.88 27.96
C ASP A 266 0.31 12.72 29.22
N GLY A 267 -0.82 12.00 29.12
CA GLY A 267 -1.72 11.77 30.26
C GLY A 267 -2.63 12.95 30.59
N GLY A 268 -2.84 13.87 29.64
CA GLY A 268 -3.89 14.87 29.73
C GLY A 268 -5.26 14.18 29.77
N VAL A 269 -5.95 14.30 30.90
CA VAL A 269 -7.38 14.02 30.99
C VAL A 269 -8.06 14.92 29.95
N LEU A 270 -8.61 14.33 28.90
CA LEU A 270 -9.62 14.99 28.08
C LEU A 270 -10.81 15.25 29.01
N ASN A 271 -11.00 16.51 29.40
CA ASN A 271 -12.24 16.97 30.01
C ASN A 271 -13.31 17.16 28.94
#